data_AF-A0A953XN36-F1
#
_entry.id   AF-A0A953XN36-F1
#
_cell.length_a   1.000
_cell.length_b   1.000
_cell.length_c   1.000
_cell.angle_alpha   90.00
_cell.angle_beta   90.00
_cell.angle_gamma   90.00
#
_symmetry.space_group_name_H-M   'P 1'
#
loop_
_entity.id
_entity.type
_entity.pdbx_description
1 polymer ?
#
loop_
_entity_poly.entity_id
_entity_poly.type
_entity_poly.pdbx_seq_one_letter_code
_entity_poly.pdbx_strand_id
1 'polypeptide(L)'
;MSKRKRTAGSAVIRRILENDLQLSEVEENLALASDDKKLRQQLQAAFDDVAEYDTAAEWEIAVRTCEALAVLGWGSRERVDAVTHYNGDCWDTYFVNATGQRRFRVGHWHKRKAGWVLFNPEYRPSPDGPGVPAKEWMQEAGKKFPIVDRDRLASQRNCLKQMPITMGVSGAASPDTDAVSELRRELSTVLKRHLRPNDYGDALDRLYMTLHCPIPWVASGSPGLKIGAYRSKQKSFSCDLTIGEGFAKKSVEHQKAILCDALLEALSALKAKLAKQKATYDIETLQRDTQSAIEDWCSLTGS
;
A
#
# COMPACT_ATOMS: atom_id res chain seq x y z
N MET A 1 9.44 49.12 4.76
CA MET A 1 9.25 48.06 3.74
C MET A 1 10.47 47.14 3.73
N SER A 2 10.40 46.01 4.43
CA SER A 2 11.53 45.06 4.52
C SER A 2 11.44 44.05 3.38
N LYS A 3 12.37 44.14 2.42
CA LYS A 3 12.57 43.12 1.39
C LYS A 3 13.07 41.84 2.07
N ARG A 4 12.17 40.89 2.34
CA ARG A 4 12.54 39.54 2.79
C ARG A 4 13.54 38.94 1.78
N LYS A 5 14.76 38.64 2.23
CA LYS A 5 15.75 37.84 1.50
C LYS A 5 15.07 36.55 1.02
N ARG A 6 14.86 36.40 -0.29
CA ARG A 6 14.41 35.15 -0.90
C ARG A 6 15.56 34.17 -0.81
N THR A 7 15.51 33.24 0.14
CA THR A 7 16.49 32.16 0.25
C THR A 7 16.28 31.17 -0.89
N ALA A 8 17.35 30.74 -1.56
CA ALA A 8 17.30 29.84 -2.72
C ALA A 8 16.43 28.58 -2.51
N GLY A 9 16.42 28.01 -1.29
CA GLY A 9 15.54 26.88 -0.94
C GLY A 9 14.05 27.12 -1.16
N SER A 10 13.55 28.35 -0.99
CA SER A 10 12.13 28.66 -1.25
C SER A 10 11.81 28.68 -2.76
N ALA A 11 12.80 28.98 -3.62
CA ALA A 11 12.60 28.96 -5.07
C ALA A 11 12.65 27.54 -5.63
N VAL A 12 13.57 26.71 -5.15
CA VAL A 12 13.69 25.29 -5.53
C VAL A 12 12.41 24.53 -5.18
N ILE A 13 11.92 24.67 -3.95
CA ILE A 13 10.67 24.00 -3.52
C ILE A 13 9.50 24.45 -4.37
N ARG A 14 9.34 25.77 -4.58
CA ARG A 14 8.26 26.29 -5.42
C ARG A 14 8.30 25.66 -6.81
N ARG A 15 9.49 25.60 -7.43
CA ARG A 15 9.67 24.97 -8.74
C ARG A 15 9.24 23.50 -8.74
N ILE A 16 9.67 22.72 -7.75
CA ILE A 16 9.32 21.29 -7.63
C ILE A 16 7.81 21.09 -7.41
N LEU A 17 7.19 21.90 -6.55
CA LEU A 17 5.79 21.70 -6.15
C LEU A 17 4.79 22.25 -7.17
N GLU A 18 5.13 23.30 -7.92
CA GLU A 18 4.23 23.94 -8.88
C GLU A 18 4.32 23.34 -10.29
N ASN A 19 5.42 22.64 -10.62
CA ASN A 19 5.66 22.12 -11.97
C ASN A 19 5.69 20.58 -11.98
N ASP A 20 5.20 19.98 -13.07
CA ASP A 20 5.29 18.54 -13.31
C ASP A 20 6.67 18.18 -13.89
N LEU A 21 7.66 18.08 -13.01
CA LEU A 21 9.05 17.73 -13.36
C LEU A 21 9.23 16.22 -13.46
N GLN A 22 10.15 15.73 -14.30
CA GLN A 22 10.61 14.35 -14.25
C GLN A 22 11.41 14.08 -12.97
N LEU A 23 11.47 12.82 -12.52
CA LEU A 23 12.21 12.46 -11.29
C LEU A 23 13.68 12.88 -11.34
N SER A 24 14.34 12.72 -12.49
CA SER A 24 15.72 13.18 -12.70
C SER A 24 15.86 14.69 -12.52
N GLU A 25 14.89 15.47 -12.99
CA GLU A 25 14.89 16.93 -12.80
C GLU A 25 14.65 17.29 -11.33
N VAL A 26 13.83 16.54 -10.61
CA VAL A 26 13.66 16.72 -9.15
C VAL A 26 14.98 16.48 -8.44
N GLU A 27 15.67 15.37 -8.74
CA GLU A 27 16.99 15.05 -8.19
C GLU A 27 18.02 16.15 -8.47
N GLU A 28 18.12 16.62 -9.71
CA GLU A 28 19.00 17.73 -10.10
C GLU A 28 18.68 19.01 -9.32
N ASN A 29 17.40 19.39 -9.21
CA ASN A 29 16.99 20.59 -8.49
C ASN A 29 17.30 20.51 -7.00
N LEU A 30 17.13 19.33 -6.38
CA LEU A 30 17.47 19.10 -4.99
C LEU A 30 18.99 19.14 -4.77
N ALA A 31 19.78 18.56 -5.67
CA ALA A 31 21.24 18.54 -5.59
C ALA A 31 21.88 19.94 -5.73
N LEU A 32 21.19 20.89 -6.39
CA LEU A 32 21.63 22.29 -6.48
C LEU A 32 21.42 23.08 -5.17
N ALA A 33 20.66 22.54 -4.21
CA ALA A 33 20.45 23.19 -2.93
C ALA A 33 21.66 22.99 -2.01
N SER A 34 21.98 24.02 -1.23
CA SER A 34 23.17 24.02 -0.35
C SER A 34 22.92 23.49 1.06
N ASP A 35 21.66 23.24 1.44
CA ASP A 35 21.26 22.89 2.80
C ASP A 35 20.07 21.92 2.81
N ASP A 36 20.39 20.62 2.76
CA ASP A 36 19.43 19.52 2.78
C ASP A 36 18.54 19.52 4.02
N LYS A 37 19.08 19.94 5.18
CA LYS A 37 18.32 19.94 6.44
C LYS A 37 17.20 20.98 6.37
N LYS A 38 17.53 22.20 5.94
CA LYS A 38 16.53 23.26 5.79
C LYS A 38 15.54 22.93 4.69
N LEU A 39 16.01 22.40 3.56
CA LEU A 39 15.14 22.01 2.45
C LEU A 39 14.15 20.91 2.87
N ARG A 40 14.62 19.90 3.60
CA ARG A 40 13.79 18.84 4.18
C ARG A 40 12.73 19.40 5.11
N GLN A 41 13.10 20.29 6.03
CA GLN A 41 12.13 20.93 6.95
C GLN A 41 11.05 21.71 6.20
N GLN A 42 11.42 22.38 5.10
CA GLN A 42 10.45 23.13 4.29
C GLN A 42 9.53 22.21 3.49
N LEU A 43 10.04 21.10 2.94
CA LEU A 43 9.21 20.07 2.29
C LEU A 43 8.29 19.36 3.29
N GLN A 44 8.78 19.08 4.50
CA GLN A 44 7.97 18.51 5.59
C GLN A 44 6.83 19.46 6.00
N ALA A 45 7.09 20.77 6.10
CA ALA A 45 6.05 21.76 6.36
C ALA A 45 5.04 21.83 5.20
N ALA A 46 5.51 21.80 3.95
CA ALA A 46 4.62 21.77 2.78
C ALA A 46 3.75 20.50 2.77
N PHE A 47 4.28 19.35 3.22
CA PHE A 47 3.52 18.13 3.39
C PHE A 47 2.43 18.27 4.44
N ASP A 48 2.75 18.85 5.61
CA ASP A 48 1.77 19.06 6.70
C ASP A 48 0.57 19.91 6.24
N ASP A 49 0.81 20.88 5.34
CA ASP A 49 -0.25 21.74 4.76
C ASP A 49 -1.19 20.98 3.81
N VAL A 50 -0.76 19.87 3.20
CA VAL A 50 -1.51 19.13 2.16
C VAL A 50 -1.84 17.68 2.51
N ALA A 51 -1.39 17.17 3.66
CA ALA A 51 -1.69 15.82 4.12
C ALA A 51 -3.20 15.57 4.28
N GLU A 52 -3.97 16.65 4.51
CA GLU A 52 -5.42 16.66 4.65
C GLU A 52 -6.17 17.24 3.44
N TYR A 53 -5.60 17.07 2.24
CA TYR A 53 -6.15 17.58 0.97
C TYR A 53 -7.67 17.43 0.83
N ASP A 54 -8.31 18.50 0.36
CA ASP A 54 -9.71 18.55 -0.05
C ASP A 54 -9.85 18.57 -1.59
N THR A 55 -8.75 18.86 -2.30
CA THR A 55 -8.73 19.08 -3.76
C THR A 55 -7.68 18.22 -4.48
N ALA A 56 -7.89 17.99 -5.78
CA ALA A 56 -6.88 17.29 -6.60
C ALA A 56 -5.58 18.09 -6.78
N ALA A 57 -5.66 19.43 -6.71
CA ALA A 57 -4.47 20.28 -6.78
C ALA A 57 -3.59 20.12 -5.53
N GLU A 58 -4.21 20.08 -4.34
CA GLU A 58 -3.50 19.78 -3.09
C GLU A 58 -2.93 18.36 -3.10
N TRP A 59 -3.69 17.38 -3.62
CA TRP A 59 -3.19 16.01 -3.80
C TRP A 59 -1.95 15.95 -4.71
N GLU A 60 -1.94 16.71 -5.81
CA GLU A 60 -0.77 16.80 -6.69
C GLU A 60 0.46 17.40 -6.00
N ILE A 61 0.25 18.43 -5.18
CA ILE A 61 1.32 19.00 -4.35
C ILE A 61 1.81 17.96 -3.35
N ALA A 62 0.90 17.19 -2.73
CA ALA A 62 1.28 16.12 -1.81
C ALA A 62 2.12 15.04 -2.50
N VAL A 63 1.73 14.60 -3.69
CA VAL A 63 2.50 13.65 -4.52
C VAL A 63 3.91 14.16 -4.79
N ARG A 64 4.05 15.40 -5.28
CA ARG A 64 5.36 16.01 -5.58
C ARG A 64 6.21 16.19 -4.32
N THR A 65 5.57 16.50 -3.20
CA THR A 65 6.25 16.61 -1.91
C THR A 65 6.79 15.26 -1.44
N CYS A 66 5.99 14.19 -1.54
CA CYS A 66 6.44 12.84 -1.24
C CYS A 66 7.56 12.37 -2.18
N GLU A 67 7.49 12.69 -3.47
CA GLU A 67 8.56 12.40 -4.43
C GLU A 67 9.88 13.06 -4.04
N ALA A 68 9.85 14.34 -3.71
CA ALA A 68 11.03 15.10 -3.30
C ALA A 68 11.59 14.60 -1.95
N LEU A 69 10.73 14.29 -0.97
CA LEU A 69 11.14 13.72 0.32
C LEU A 69 11.66 12.29 0.19
N ALA A 70 11.20 11.52 -0.79
CA ALA A 70 11.75 10.20 -1.08
C ALA A 70 13.19 10.27 -1.63
N VAL A 71 13.53 11.32 -2.39
CA VAL A 71 14.90 11.59 -2.85
C VAL A 71 15.77 12.16 -1.73
N LEU A 72 15.33 13.23 -1.06
CA LEU A 72 16.10 13.94 -0.03
C LEU A 72 16.17 13.20 1.31
N GLY A 73 15.27 12.23 1.52
CA GLY A 73 15.05 11.52 2.77
C GLY A 73 14.09 12.24 3.71
N TRP A 74 13.23 11.47 4.38
CA TRP A 74 12.22 11.95 5.34
C TRP A 74 12.81 12.36 6.70
N GLY A 75 14.09 12.10 6.96
CA GLY A 75 14.72 12.39 8.24
C GLY A 75 14.15 11.52 9.35
N SER A 76 13.72 12.14 10.46
CA SER A 76 13.14 11.44 11.60
C SER A 76 11.64 11.17 11.49
N ARG A 77 10.96 11.72 10.47
CA ARG A 77 9.53 11.47 10.22
C ARG A 77 9.32 10.14 9.52
N GLU A 78 8.13 9.54 9.70
CA GLU A 78 7.76 8.33 8.99
C GLU A 78 7.65 8.62 7.49
N ARG A 79 8.38 7.84 6.67
CA ARG A 79 8.20 7.91 5.22
C ARG A 79 6.82 7.37 4.85
N VAL A 80 6.09 8.16 4.08
CA VAL A 80 4.88 7.74 3.38
C VAL A 80 5.02 7.98 1.89
N ASP A 81 4.39 7.13 1.08
CA ASP A 81 4.25 7.34 -0.35
C ASP A 81 2.80 7.67 -0.71
N ALA A 82 2.61 8.62 -1.64
CA ALA A 82 1.32 9.09 -2.12
C ALA A 82 0.85 8.26 -3.33
N VAL A 83 -0.14 7.40 -3.11
CA VAL A 83 -0.60 6.45 -4.13
C VAL A 83 -2.00 6.80 -4.61
N THR A 84 -2.19 6.73 -5.93
CA THR A 84 -3.50 6.78 -6.55
C THR A 84 -3.81 5.45 -7.21
N HIS A 85 -4.97 4.87 -6.88
CA HIS A 85 -5.43 3.60 -7.40
C HIS A 85 -6.80 3.73 -8.06
N TYR A 86 -6.95 3.26 -9.30
CA TYR A 86 -8.25 3.14 -9.96
C TYR A 86 -8.76 1.71 -9.80
N ASN A 87 -9.92 1.54 -9.17
CA ASN A 87 -10.51 0.21 -8.95
C ASN A 87 -11.51 -0.22 -10.03
N GLY A 88 -11.80 0.65 -11.01
CA GLY A 88 -12.76 0.41 -12.08
C GLY A 88 -13.88 1.46 -12.13
N ASP A 89 -14.30 1.97 -10.97
CA ASP A 89 -15.44 2.89 -10.83
C ASP A 89 -15.09 4.18 -10.08
N CYS A 90 -14.13 4.12 -9.14
CA CYS A 90 -13.63 5.28 -8.41
C CYS A 90 -12.10 5.30 -8.37
N TRP A 91 -11.56 6.50 -8.14
CA TRP A 91 -10.16 6.64 -7.74
C TRP A 91 -10.06 6.67 -6.22
N ASP A 92 -9.07 5.97 -5.68
CA ASP A 92 -8.65 6.10 -4.31
C ASP A 92 -7.30 6.82 -4.26
N THR A 93 -7.17 7.83 -3.40
CA THR A 93 -5.91 8.52 -3.10
C THR A 93 -5.56 8.31 -1.65
N TYR A 94 -4.33 7.91 -1.34
CA TYR A 94 -3.94 7.66 0.05
C TYR A 94 -2.42 7.72 0.24
N PHE A 95 -2.02 8.05 1.47
CA PHE A 95 -0.64 7.88 1.90
C PHE A 95 -0.45 6.49 2.53
N VAL A 96 0.64 5.81 2.18
CA VAL A 96 0.96 4.49 2.72
C VAL A 96 2.42 4.43 3.18
N ASN A 97 2.66 3.88 4.38
CA ASN A 97 4.03 3.69 4.87
C ASN A 97 4.66 2.41 4.32
N ALA A 98 5.93 2.16 4.68
CA ALA A 98 6.68 0.96 4.26
C ALA A 98 6.01 -0.37 4.67
N THR A 99 5.15 -0.37 5.70
CA THR A 99 4.49 -1.56 6.23
C THR A 99 3.09 -1.81 5.65
N GLY A 100 2.66 -0.98 4.69
CA GLY A 100 1.34 -1.02 4.08
C GLY A 100 0.24 -0.35 4.90
N GLN A 101 0.57 0.37 5.97
CA GLN A 101 -0.42 1.09 6.78
C GLN A 101 -0.77 2.41 6.10
N ARG A 102 -2.08 2.65 5.90
CA ARG A 102 -2.59 3.94 5.43
C ARG A 102 -2.41 4.99 6.52
N ARG A 103 -2.01 6.21 6.13
CA ARG A 103 -1.77 7.36 7.01
C ARG A 103 -2.56 8.57 6.54
N PHE A 104 -2.86 9.47 7.48
CA PHE A 104 -3.56 10.73 7.20
C PHE A 104 -4.89 10.47 6.46
N ARG A 105 -5.24 11.32 5.50
CA ARG A 105 -6.45 11.18 4.70
C ARG A 105 -6.38 10.10 3.63
N VAL A 106 -7.48 9.35 3.52
CA VAL A 106 -7.83 8.48 2.39
C VAL A 106 -9.00 9.12 1.64
N GLY A 107 -8.79 9.42 0.37
CA GLY A 107 -9.79 10.04 -0.49
C GLY A 107 -10.43 9.05 -1.44
N HIS A 108 -11.75 9.08 -1.54
CA HIS A 108 -12.54 8.30 -2.50
C HIS A 108 -13.18 9.25 -3.51
N TRP A 109 -12.81 9.12 -4.78
CA TRP A 109 -13.23 10.04 -5.84
C TRP A 109 -14.23 9.36 -6.75
N HIS A 110 -15.45 9.88 -6.76
CA HIS A 110 -16.51 9.35 -7.61
C HIS A 110 -16.69 10.17 -8.86
N LYS A 111 -16.95 9.47 -9.98
CA LYS A 111 -17.29 10.11 -11.24
C LYS A 111 -18.66 10.81 -11.14
N ARG A 112 -18.74 12.02 -11.66
CA ARG A 112 -19.94 12.85 -11.85
C ARG A 112 -19.93 13.41 -13.27
N LYS A 113 -21.03 14.03 -13.70
CA LYS A 113 -21.18 14.57 -15.06
C LYS A 113 -20.09 15.58 -15.44
N ALA A 114 -19.64 16.38 -14.48
CA ALA A 114 -18.67 17.46 -14.69
C ALA A 114 -17.24 17.10 -14.27
N GLY A 115 -16.96 15.84 -13.90
CA GLY A 115 -15.64 15.41 -13.44
C GLY A 115 -15.69 14.51 -12.21
N TRP A 116 -14.61 14.47 -11.45
CA TRP A 116 -14.48 13.69 -10.22
C TRP A 116 -14.78 14.54 -8.99
N VAL A 117 -15.36 13.94 -7.95
CA VAL A 117 -15.58 14.61 -6.67
C VAL A 117 -15.13 13.71 -5.53
N LEU A 118 -14.40 14.29 -4.58
CA LEU A 118 -14.06 13.62 -3.33
C LEU A 118 -15.36 13.36 -2.54
N PHE A 119 -15.53 12.15 -2.04
CA PHE A 119 -16.73 11.70 -1.37
C PHE A 119 -16.35 10.93 -0.10
N ASN A 120 -16.86 11.37 1.05
CA ASN A 120 -16.69 10.73 2.35
C ASN A 120 -15.24 10.27 2.62
N PRO A 121 -14.25 11.19 2.62
CA PRO A 121 -12.87 10.81 2.91
C PRO A 121 -12.77 10.19 4.32
N GLU A 122 -11.87 9.23 4.47
CA GLU A 122 -11.55 8.62 5.76
C GLU A 122 -10.26 9.21 6.32
N TYR A 123 -10.11 9.18 7.64
CA TYR A 123 -8.85 9.54 8.28
C TYR A 123 -8.19 8.34 8.97
N ARG A 124 -6.86 8.24 8.83
CA ARG A 124 -6.03 7.17 9.38
C ARG A 124 -4.93 7.73 10.30
N PRO A 125 -4.71 7.13 11.48
CA PRO A 125 -3.70 7.62 12.43
C PRO A 125 -2.29 7.67 11.84
N SER A 126 -1.54 8.70 12.20
CA SER A 126 -0.13 8.89 11.86
C SER A 126 0.69 9.30 13.09
N PRO A 127 1.89 8.73 13.30
CA PRO A 127 2.77 9.14 14.40
C PRO A 127 3.21 10.61 14.29
N ASP A 128 3.28 11.14 13.07
CA ASP A 128 3.66 12.53 12.80
C ASP A 128 2.46 13.50 12.85
N GLY A 129 1.24 12.98 13.04
CA GLY A 129 0.00 13.76 13.18
C GLY A 129 -0.93 13.19 14.26
N PRO A 130 -0.47 13.01 15.51
CA PRO A 130 -1.22 12.28 16.54
C PRO A 130 -2.48 13.00 17.01
N GLY A 131 -2.56 14.33 16.80
CA GLY A 131 -3.67 15.18 17.23
C GLY A 131 -4.86 15.23 16.28
N VAL A 132 -4.77 14.62 15.10
CA VAL A 132 -5.91 14.49 14.20
C VAL A 132 -6.49 13.09 14.42
N PRO A 133 -7.63 12.97 15.14
CA PRO A 133 -8.23 11.66 15.39
C PRO A 133 -8.67 11.02 14.07
N ALA A 134 -8.82 9.68 14.07
CA ALA A 134 -9.62 8.99 13.06
C ALA A 134 -11.00 9.62 13.02
N LYS A 135 -11.19 10.59 12.13
CA LYS A 135 -12.50 11.15 11.84
C LYS A 135 -13.30 10.05 11.17
N GLU A 136 -14.41 9.68 11.80
CA GLU A 136 -15.40 8.86 11.14
C GLU A 136 -15.89 9.61 9.91
N TRP A 137 -16.04 8.91 8.78
CA TRP A 137 -16.56 9.47 7.52
C TRP A 137 -17.89 10.23 7.72
N MET A 138 -18.66 9.88 8.77
CA MET A 138 -19.89 10.55 9.18
C MET A 138 -19.70 12.02 9.55
N GLN A 139 -18.51 12.43 10.01
CA GLN A 139 -18.22 13.83 10.34
C GLN A 139 -17.95 14.68 9.09
N GLU A 140 -17.53 14.05 8.00
CA GLU A 140 -17.32 14.70 6.69
C GLU A 140 -18.54 14.47 5.76
N ALA A 141 -19.55 13.72 6.23
CA ALA A 141 -20.76 13.45 5.47
C ALA A 141 -21.55 14.74 5.21
N GLY A 142 -21.84 15.00 3.94
CA GLY A 142 -22.55 16.20 3.51
C GLY A 142 -21.65 17.41 3.20
N LYS A 143 -20.33 17.33 3.49
CA LYS A 143 -19.38 18.33 3.00
C LYS A 143 -19.33 18.26 1.47
N LYS A 144 -19.42 19.43 0.81
CA LYS A 144 -19.31 19.53 -0.64
C LYS A 144 -17.86 19.82 -1.01
N PHE A 145 -17.25 18.87 -1.69
CA PHE A 145 -15.91 19.02 -2.25
C PHE A 145 -15.98 19.56 -3.68
N PRO A 146 -14.96 20.30 -4.13
CA PRO A 146 -14.93 20.83 -5.49
C PRO A 146 -14.86 19.70 -6.52
N ILE A 147 -15.48 19.94 -7.68
CA ILE A 147 -15.41 19.03 -8.82
C ILE A 147 -14.07 19.25 -9.54
N VAL A 148 -13.46 18.14 -9.96
CA VAL A 148 -12.18 18.11 -10.66
C VAL A 148 -12.41 17.58 -12.07
N ASP A 149 -12.22 18.43 -13.07
CA ASP A 149 -12.26 18.05 -14.48
C ASP A 149 -10.88 17.54 -14.92
N ARG A 150 -10.57 16.29 -14.59
CA ARG A 150 -9.34 15.60 -15.01
C ARG A 150 -9.63 14.13 -15.32
N ASP A 151 -8.92 13.58 -16.30
CA ASP A 151 -9.04 12.17 -16.65
C ASP A 151 -8.37 11.25 -15.62
N ARG A 152 -7.31 11.74 -14.96
CA ARG A 152 -6.51 10.98 -13.98
C ARG A 152 -6.04 11.87 -12.86
N LEU A 153 -5.85 11.26 -11.68
CA LEU A 153 -5.19 11.87 -10.53
C LEU A 153 -3.72 11.42 -10.48
N ALA A 154 -2.83 12.30 -10.04
CA ALA A 154 -1.39 12.01 -9.97
C ALA A 154 -1.10 10.90 -8.95
N SER A 155 -0.08 10.08 -9.22
CA SER A 155 0.46 9.10 -8.25
C SER A 155 1.96 9.26 -8.20
N GLN A 156 2.55 9.11 -7.02
CA GLN A 156 3.99 9.17 -6.84
C GLN A 156 4.70 8.12 -7.71
N ARG A 157 5.81 8.52 -8.32
CA ARG A 157 6.59 7.68 -9.25
C ARG A 157 7.69 6.86 -8.56
N ASN A 158 8.21 7.31 -7.42
CA ASN A 158 9.30 6.67 -6.67
C ASN A 158 8.84 6.05 -5.32
N CYS A 159 7.67 5.40 -5.32
CA CYS A 159 7.14 4.72 -4.14
C CYS A 159 8.05 3.59 -3.64
N LEU A 160 8.04 3.33 -2.33
CA LEU A 160 8.57 2.10 -1.77
C LEU A 160 7.79 0.91 -2.31
N LYS A 161 8.51 -0.14 -2.67
CA LYS A 161 7.89 -1.43 -2.94
C LYS A 161 7.26 -1.95 -1.66
N GLN A 162 5.97 -2.21 -1.76
CA GLN A 162 5.18 -2.78 -0.67
C GLN A 162 5.48 -4.28 -0.54
N MET A 163 5.12 -4.85 0.61
CA MET A 163 5.22 -6.29 0.81
C MET A 163 4.49 -7.04 -0.33
N PRO A 164 5.19 -7.91 -1.09
CA PRO A 164 4.63 -8.49 -2.30
C PRO A 164 3.60 -9.57 -2.01
N ILE A 165 3.51 -10.10 -0.78
CA ILE A 165 2.55 -11.14 -0.40
C ILE A 165 1.56 -10.55 0.60
N THR A 166 0.28 -10.56 0.27
CA THR A 166 -0.80 -10.06 1.13
C THR A 166 -1.97 -11.02 1.18
N MET A 167 -2.64 -11.09 2.33
CA MET A 167 -3.77 -11.98 2.56
C MET A 167 -4.99 -11.24 3.10
N GLY A 168 -6.16 -11.53 2.53
CA GLY A 168 -7.45 -11.08 3.04
C GLY A 168 -8.31 -12.25 3.49
N VAL A 169 -9.12 -12.06 4.53
CA VAL A 169 -10.10 -13.07 4.98
C VAL A 169 -11.47 -12.66 4.45
N SER A 170 -12.22 -13.61 3.91
CA SER A 170 -13.61 -13.45 3.50
C SER A 170 -14.45 -14.55 4.12
N GLY A 171 -15.54 -14.22 4.79
CA GLY A 171 -16.39 -15.19 5.46
C GLY A 171 -17.35 -14.55 6.47
N ALA A 172 -18.21 -15.37 7.07
CA ALA A 172 -19.07 -14.95 8.18
C ALA A 172 -18.29 -14.98 9.50
N ALA A 173 -18.76 -14.25 10.51
CA ALA A 173 -18.21 -14.37 11.86
C ALA A 173 -18.43 -15.80 12.38
N SER A 174 -17.33 -16.50 12.69
CA SER A 174 -17.34 -17.90 13.13
C SER A 174 -15.99 -18.25 13.77
N PRO A 175 -15.93 -19.32 14.60
CA PRO A 175 -14.65 -19.79 15.15
C PRO A 175 -13.59 -20.10 14.08
N ASP A 176 -14.01 -20.62 12.92
CA ASP A 176 -13.09 -20.90 11.80
C ASP A 176 -12.50 -19.60 11.24
N THR A 177 -13.34 -18.57 11.05
CA THR A 177 -12.90 -17.25 10.57
C THR A 177 -11.98 -16.56 11.56
N ASP A 178 -12.23 -16.70 12.86
CA ASP A 178 -11.40 -16.13 13.91
C ASP A 178 -10.02 -16.80 13.94
N ALA A 179 -9.97 -18.13 13.89
CA ALA A 179 -8.73 -18.90 13.83
C ALA A 179 -7.89 -18.55 12.58
N VAL A 180 -8.54 -18.46 11.41
CA VAL A 180 -7.86 -18.04 10.16
C VAL A 180 -7.34 -16.60 10.27
N SER A 181 -8.13 -15.70 10.85
CA SER A 181 -7.74 -14.29 11.01
C SER A 181 -6.53 -14.11 11.92
N GLU A 182 -6.46 -14.89 12.99
CA GLU A 182 -5.33 -14.95 13.93
C GLU A 182 -4.06 -15.45 13.24
N LEU A 183 -4.10 -16.64 12.64
CA LEU A 183 -2.95 -17.22 11.94
C LEU A 183 -2.47 -16.36 10.78
N ARG A 184 -3.39 -15.77 10.01
CA ARG A 184 -3.05 -14.79 8.96
C ARG A 184 -2.29 -13.60 9.54
N ARG A 185 -2.70 -13.08 10.71
CA ARG A 185 -2.03 -11.93 11.35
C ARG A 185 -0.61 -12.31 11.78
N GLU A 186 -0.42 -13.48 12.36
CA GLU A 186 0.89 -14.00 12.73
C GLU A 186 1.79 -14.17 11.50
N LEU A 187 1.33 -14.91 10.49
CA LEU A 187 2.09 -15.14 9.25
C LEU A 187 2.43 -13.83 8.55
N SER A 188 1.47 -12.89 8.45
CA SER A 188 1.73 -11.56 7.88
C SER A 188 2.80 -10.80 8.66
N THR A 189 2.88 -10.99 9.98
CA THR A 189 3.89 -10.34 10.82
C THR A 189 5.27 -10.92 10.55
N VAL A 190 5.39 -12.24 10.40
CA VAL A 190 6.67 -12.89 10.10
C VAL A 190 7.11 -12.56 8.66
N LEU A 191 6.21 -12.65 7.67
CA LEU A 191 6.51 -12.25 6.29
C LEU A 191 7.08 -10.82 6.19
N LYS A 192 6.51 -9.86 6.94
CA LYS A 192 7.03 -8.47 6.98
C LYS A 192 8.48 -8.35 7.45
N ARG A 193 8.98 -9.29 8.23
CA ARG A 193 10.37 -9.27 8.75
C ARG A 193 11.37 -9.88 7.78
N HIS A 194 10.96 -10.90 7.01
CA HIS A 194 11.86 -11.63 6.11
C HIS A 194 11.82 -11.12 4.68
N LEU A 195 10.67 -10.62 4.21
CA LEU A 195 10.54 -10.18 2.83
C LEU A 195 11.25 -8.85 2.60
N ARG A 196 11.93 -8.76 1.46
CA ARG A 196 12.74 -7.63 1.01
C ARG A 196 12.25 -7.17 -0.36
N PRO A 197 11.14 -6.42 -0.43
CA PRO A 197 10.46 -6.10 -1.70
C PRO A 197 11.37 -5.44 -2.74
N ASN A 198 12.35 -4.65 -2.30
CA ASN A 198 13.30 -3.96 -3.17
C ASN A 198 14.23 -4.93 -3.92
N ASP A 199 14.46 -6.12 -3.40
CA ASP A 199 15.42 -7.09 -3.95
C ASP A 199 14.83 -7.93 -5.09
N TYR A 200 13.50 -7.93 -5.27
CA TYR A 200 12.84 -8.89 -6.17
C TYR A 200 12.62 -8.41 -7.60
N GLY A 201 12.79 -7.12 -7.90
CA GLY A 201 12.51 -6.54 -9.22
C GLY A 201 11.07 -6.02 -9.40
N ASP A 202 10.69 -5.66 -10.62
CA ASP A 202 9.53 -4.78 -10.89
C ASP A 202 8.34 -5.48 -11.58
N ALA A 203 8.42 -6.78 -11.85
CA ALA A 203 7.32 -7.46 -12.53
C ALA A 203 6.11 -7.75 -11.64
N LEU A 204 6.28 -7.76 -10.32
CA LEU A 204 5.21 -8.06 -9.38
C LEU A 204 5.16 -6.98 -8.30
N ASP A 205 4.03 -6.30 -8.23
CA ASP A 205 3.70 -5.39 -7.14
C ASP A 205 2.98 -6.16 -6.01
N ARG A 206 2.15 -7.16 -6.37
CA ARG A 206 1.35 -7.90 -5.38
C ARG A 206 0.92 -9.30 -5.81
N LEU A 207 1.21 -10.28 -4.98
CA LEU A 207 0.48 -11.53 -4.80
C LEU A 207 -0.58 -11.32 -3.72
N TYR A 208 -1.85 -11.47 -4.08
CA TYR A 208 -2.97 -11.41 -3.15
C TYR A 208 -3.63 -12.78 -3.01
N MET A 209 -3.72 -13.28 -1.77
CA MET A 209 -4.41 -14.52 -1.46
C MET A 209 -5.67 -14.23 -0.64
N THR A 210 -6.83 -14.61 -1.17
CA THR A 210 -8.09 -14.55 -0.41
C THR A 210 -8.27 -15.85 0.34
N LEU A 211 -8.50 -15.77 1.65
CA LEU A 211 -8.80 -16.88 2.54
C LEU A 211 -10.32 -16.93 2.73
N HIS A 212 -11.00 -17.80 1.98
CA HIS A 212 -12.45 -17.97 2.02
C HIS A 212 -12.81 -18.93 3.14
N CYS A 213 -13.39 -18.40 4.21
CA CYS A 213 -13.90 -19.17 5.34
C CYS A 213 -15.36 -19.59 5.08
N PRO A 214 -15.83 -20.69 5.70
CA PRO A 214 -17.20 -21.15 5.56
C PRO A 214 -18.23 -20.05 5.89
N ILE A 215 -19.30 -19.99 5.09
CA ILE A 215 -20.44 -19.10 5.31
C ILE A 215 -21.66 -20.02 5.51
N PRO A 216 -22.33 -20.01 6.68
CA PRO A 216 -23.36 -21.00 7.01
C PRO A 216 -24.52 -21.12 6.02
N TRP A 217 -24.81 -20.06 5.26
CA TRP A 217 -25.93 -19.99 4.31
C TRP A 217 -25.49 -20.06 2.83
N VAL A 218 -24.21 -20.33 2.56
CA VAL A 218 -23.69 -20.51 1.19
C VAL A 218 -23.00 -21.86 1.14
N ALA A 219 -23.29 -22.64 0.10
CA ALA A 219 -22.55 -23.88 -0.14
C ALA A 219 -21.04 -23.55 -0.21
N SER A 220 -20.29 -24.06 0.76
CA SER A 220 -18.84 -23.96 0.80
C SER A 220 -18.28 -24.72 -0.41
N GLY A 221 -17.41 -24.07 -1.19
CA GLY A 221 -16.66 -24.76 -2.24
C GLY A 221 -15.78 -25.86 -1.65
N SER A 222 -15.32 -26.79 -2.48
CA SER A 222 -14.36 -27.80 -2.03
C SER A 222 -13.12 -27.12 -1.44
N PRO A 223 -12.66 -27.52 -0.24
CA PRO A 223 -11.45 -26.97 0.34
C PRO A 223 -10.27 -27.14 -0.60
N GLY A 224 -9.42 -26.11 -0.70
CA GLY A 224 -8.26 -26.13 -1.58
C GLY A 224 -7.92 -24.78 -2.19
N LEU A 225 -6.75 -24.74 -2.81
CA LEU A 225 -6.21 -23.57 -3.48
C LEU A 225 -6.70 -23.50 -4.93
N LYS A 226 -7.25 -22.35 -5.31
CA LYS A 226 -7.54 -21.99 -6.69
C LYS A 226 -6.55 -20.96 -7.17
N ILE A 227 -5.74 -21.35 -8.16
CA ILE A 227 -4.77 -20.47 -8.82
C ILE A 227 -5.48 -19.52 -9.80
N GLY A 228 -5.32 -18.22 -9.58
CA GLY A 228 -5.85 -17.19 -10.47
C GLY A 228 -4.89 -16.80 -11.61
N ALA A 229 -5.19 -15.66 -12.23
CA ALA A 229 -4.39 -15.11 -13.32
C ALA A 229 -3.29 -14.17 -12.78
N TYR A 230 -2.13 -14.21 -13.43
CA TYR A 230 -1.15 -13.13 -13.36
C TYR A 230 -1.51 -12.06 -14.40
N ARG A 231 -1.67 -10.82 -13.95
CA ARG A 231 -2.06 -9.68 -14.77
C ARG A 231 -0.86 -8.73 -14.90
N SER A 232 -0.12 -8.85 -16.00
CA SER A 232 1.14 -8.12 -16.22
C SER A 232 1.00 -6.60 -16.15
N LYS A 233 -0.08 -6.03 -16.71
CA LYS A 233 -0.33 -4.58 -16.67
C LYS A 233 -0.53 -4.03 -15.25
N GLN A 234 -1.08 -4.85 -14.36
CA GLN A 234 -1.31 -4.50 -12.94
C GLN A 234 -0.21 -5.07 -12.04
N LYS A 235 0.78 -5.79 -12.62
CA LYS A 235 1.84 -6.49 -11.89
C LYS A 235 1.29 -7.30 -10.70
N SER A 236 0.14 -7.93 -10.90
CA SER A 236 -0.61 -8.55 -9.82
C SER A 236 -0.89 -10.02 -10.10
N PHE A 237 -0.75 -10.86 -9.08
CA PHE A 237 -1.16 -12.25 -9.08
C PHE A 237 -2.18 -12.49 -7.97
N SER A 238 -3.17 -13.33 -8.21
CA SER A 238 -4.24 -13.61 -7.24
C SER A 238 -4.50 -15.09 -7.14
N CYS A 239 -4.87 -15.55 -5.96
CA CYS A 239 -5.30 -16.91 -5.68
C CYS A 239 -6.32 -16.91 -4.54
N ASP A 240 -7.12 -17.96 -4.48
CA ASP A 240 -8.20 -18.11 -3.52
C ASP A 240 -8.04 -19.45 -2.80
N LEU A 241 -7.86 -19.42 -1.47
CA LEU A 241 -7.82 -20.62 -0.63
C LEU A 241 -9.18 -20.78 0.04
N THR A 242 -9.88 -21.88 -0.28
CA THR A 242 -11.13 -22.24 0.41
C THR A 242 -10.80 -23.08 1.64
N ILE A 243 -11.17 -22.57 2.81
CA ILE A 243 -10.98 -23.21 4.11
C ILE A 243 -12.19 -24.11 4.40
N GLY A 244 -11.94 -25.37 4.75
CA GLY A 244 -13.00 -26.32 5.08
C GLY A 244 -13.61 -26.09 6.47
N GLU A 245 -14.83 -26.58 6.66
CA GLU A 245 -15.53 -26.53 7.95
C GLU A 245 -14.77 -27.28 9.06
N GLY A 246 -14.83 -26.74 10.27
CA GLY A 246 -14.15 -27.30 11.44
C GLY A 246 -12.65 -27.03 11.42
N PHE A 247 -12.21 -25.99 10.70
CA PHE A 247 -10.82 -25.55 10.68
C PHE A 247 -10.30 -25.29 12.10
N ALA A 248 -11.08 -24.58 12.92
CA ALA A 248 -10.75 -24.25 14.30
C ALA A 248 -10.61 -25.47 15.22
N LYS A 249 -11.15 -26.63 14.83
CA LYS A 249 -11.04 -27.88 15.61
C LYS A 249 -9.77 -28.67 15.32
N LYS A 250 -9.03 -28.31 14.26
CA LYS A 250 -7.73 -28.91 13.92
C LYS A 250 -6.66 -28.39 14.89
N SER A 251 -5.56 -29.15 15.03
CA SER A 251 -4.41 -28.66 15.78
C SER A 251 -3.80 -27.43 15.08
N VAL A 252 -3.14 -26.57 15.86
CA VAL A 252 -2.51 -25.36 15.32
C VAL A 252 -1.47 -25.70 14.25
N GLU A 253 -0.72 -26.79 14.43
CA GLU A 253 0.27 -27.27 13.45
C GLU A 253 -0.39 -27.61 12.11
N HIS A 254 -1.53 -28.30 12.16
CA HIS A 254 -2.27 -28.66 10.94
C HIS A 254 -2.94 -27.44 10.29
N GLN A 255 -3.43 -26.49 11.09
CA GLN A 255 -3.96 -25.22 10.57
C GLN A 255 -2.86 -24.40 9.87
N LYS A 256 -1.66 -24.30 10.46
CA LYS A 256 -0.50 -23.66 9.86
C LYS A 256 -0.07 -24.35 8.57
N ALA A 257 0.00 -25.68 8.57
CA ALA A 257 0.36 -26.48 7.39
C ALA A 257 -0.53 -26.16 6.19
N ILE A 258 -1.86 -26.06 6.38
CA ILE A 258 -2.80 -25.69 5.31
C ILE A 258 -2.44 -24.34 4.67
N LEU A 259 -2.11 -23.33 5.49
CA LEU A 259 -1.75 -22.00 4.99
C LEU A 259 -0.37 -21.97 4.32
N CYS A 260 0.60 -22.67 4.90
CA CYS A 260 1.96 -22.78 4.36
C CYS A 260 1.97 -23.48 3.00
N ASP A 261 1.33 -24.65 2.91
CA ASP A 261 1.26 -25.44 1.68
C ASP A 261 0.61 -24.62 0.55
N ALA A 262 -0.51 -23.95 0.85
CA ALA A 262 -1.19 -23.10 -0.10
C ALA A 262 -0.32 -21.92 -0.56
N LEU A 263 0.44 -21.29 0.34
CA LEU A 263 1.32 -20.17 -0.01
C LEU A 263 2.49 -20.61 -0.90
N LEU A 264 3.11 -21.74 -0.58
CA LEU A 264 4.20 -22.30 -1.39
C LEU A 264 3.71 -22.76 -2.76
N GLU A 265 2.53 -23.38 -2.83
CA GLU A 265 1.90 -23.74 -4.10
C GLU A 265 1.57 -22.49 -4.94
N ALA A 266 1.04 -21.43 -4.32
CA ALA A 266 0.78 -20.17 -5.00
C ALA A 266 2.07 -19.53 -5.56
N LEU A 267 3.17 -19.58 -4.82
CA LEU A 267 4.47 -19.08 -5.28
C LEU A 267 5.04 -19.92 -6.44
N SER A 268 4.89 -21.24 -6.39
CA SER A 268 5.27 -22.14 -7.50
C SER A 268 4.46 -21.82 -8.77
N ALA A 269 3.15 -21.60 -8.61
CA ALA A 269 2.30 -21.18 -9.72
C ALA A 269 2.72 -19.79 -10.27
N LEU A 270 3.02 -18.83 -9.39
CA LEU A 270 3.51 -17.50 -9.80
C LEU A 270 4.80 -17.61 -10.61
N LYS A 271 5.76 -18.42 -10.15
CA LYS A 271 7.02 -18.69 -10.87
C LYS A 271 6.76 -19.16 -12.29
N ALA A 272 5.87 -20.14 -12.46
CA ALA A 272 5.49 -20.63 -13.79
C ALA A 272 4.84 -19.54 -14.66
N LYS A 273 4.00 -18.67 -14.08
CA LYS A 273 3.37 -17.55 -14.81
C LYS A 273 4.39 -16.48 -15.23
N LEU A 274 5.30 -16.09 -14.34
CA LEU A 274 6.35 -15.11 -14.63
C LEU A 274 7.31 -15.60 -15.71
N ALA A 275 7.72 -16.87 -15.65
CA ALA A 275 8.54 -17.52 -16.68
C ALA A 275 7.85 -17.49 -18.05
N LYS A 276 6.55 -17.84 -18.11
CA LYS A 276 5.76 -17.76 -19.35
C LYS A 276 5.70 -16.35 -19.94
N GLN A 277 5.70 -15.32 -19.09
CA GLN A 277 5.66 -13.91 -19.51
C GLN A 277 7.06 -13.31 -19.75
N LYS A 278 8.14 -14.08 -19.55
CA LYS A 278 9.53 -13.61 -19.62
C LYS A 278 9.76 -12.36 -18.76
N ALA A 279 9.10 -12.31 -17.62
CA ALA A 279 9.16 -11.15 -16.74
C ALA A 279 10.41 -11.22 -15.87
N THR A 280 11.17 -10.12 -15.79
CA THR A 280 12.34 -10.03 -14.92
C THR A 280 11.90 -9.79 -13.48
N TYR A 281 11.96 -10.85 -12.68
CA TYR A 281 11.64 -10.84 -11.24
C TYR A 281 12.38 -11.98 -10.55
N ASP A 282 13.08 -11.69 -9.45
CA ASP A 282 13.79 -12.67 -8.65
C ASP A 282 12.81 -13.44 -7.74
N ILE A 283 12.03 -14.29 -8.39
CA ILE A 283 11.07 -15.18 -7.73
C ILE A 283 11.76 -16.23 -6.85
N GLU A 284 13.00 -16.59 -7.14
CA GLU A 284 13.76 -17.55 -6.34
C GLU A 284 14.10 -16.97 -4.96
N THR A 285 14.55 -15.71 -4.91
CA THR A 285 14.81 -15.03 -3.64
C THR A 285 13.51 -14.76 -2.88
N LEU A 286 12.41 -14.38 -3.55
CA LEU A 286 11.10 -14.28 -2.89
C LEU A 286 10.66 -15.61 -2.27
N GLN A 287 10.82 -16.73 -2.99
CA GLN A 287 10.49 -18.07 -2.48
C GLN A 287 11.35 -18.43 -1.27
N ARG A 288 12.65 -18.17 -1.33
CA ARG A 288 13.58 -18.42 -0.22
C ARG A 288 13.22 -17.62 1.03
N ASP A 289 12.99 -16.32 0.88
CA ASP A 289 12.63 -15.44 2.00
C ASP A 289 11.28 -15.84 2.60
N THR A 290 10.32 -16.26 1.77
CA THR A 290 9.02 -16.78 2.22
C THR A 290 9.16 -18.09 2.99
N GLN A 291 10.01 -19.00 2.50
CA GLN A 291 10.29 -20.27 3.15
C GLN A 291 10.92 -20.05 4.54
N SER A 292 11.92 -19.16 4.66
CA SER A 292 12.49 -18.80 5.95
C SER A 292 11.46 -18.19 6.90
N ALA A 293 10.55 -17.33 6.39
CA ALA A 293 9.45 -16.82 7.21
C ALA A 293 8.49 -17.92 7.69
N ILE A 294 8.19 -18.91 6.85
CA ILE A 294 7.35 -20.05 7.23
C ILE A 294 8.03 -20.90 8.29
N GLU A 295 9.33 -21.19 8.13
CA GLU A 295 10.12 -21.95 9.11
C GLU A 295 10.13 -21.27 10.48
N ASP A 296 10.41 -19.96 10.51
CA ASP A 296 10.36 -19.16 11.73
C ASP A 296 8.95 -19.18 12.34
N TRP A 297 7.89 -18.97 11.54
CA TRP A 297 6.52 -18.97 12.04
C TRP A 297 6.05 -20.31 12.60
N CYS A 298 6.47 -21.43 11.99
CA CYS A 298 6.19 -22.77 12.46
C CYS A 298 7.01 -23.13 13.71
N SER A 299 8.20 -22.56 13.90
CA SER A 299 9.02 -22.79 15.10
C SER A 299 8.45 -22.12 16.38
N LEU A 300 7.59 -21.11 16.22
CA LEU A 300 7.02 -20.34 17.35
C LEU A 300 6.01 -21.12 18.21
N THR A 301 5.61 -22.35 17.83
CA THR A 301 4.64 -23.17 18.58
C THR A 301 5.31 -24.01 19.67
N GLY A 302 6.06 -23.35 20.56
CA GLY A 302 6.77 -24.01 21.66
C GLY A 302 7.01 -23.12 22.89
N SER A 303 6.23 -22.05 23.09
CA SER A 303 6.29 -21.17 24.28
C SER A 303 4.95 -21.11 24.97
#